data_AF-A0A2X3F824-F1
#
_entry.id   AF-A0A2X3F824-F1
#
_cell.length_a   1.000
_cell.length_b   1.000
_cell.length_c   1.000
_cell.angle_alpha   90.00
_cell.angle_beta   90.00
_cell.angle_gamma   90.00
#
_symmetry.space_group_name_H-M   'P 1'
#
loop_
_entity.id
_entity.type
_entity.pdbx_description
1 polymer ?
#
loop_
_entity_poly.entity_id
_entity_poly.type
_entity_poly.pdbx_seq_one_letter_code
_entity_poly.pdbx_strand_id
1 'polypeptide(L)'
;MPSSRPPARSTAKSPWRLSCRDGQHHLTSEEILDWLKVKIARFKLPARIIFTRALPRTHNGKVSKQQLKTRLAESIITLSTEDKK
;
A
#
# COMPACT_ATOMS: atom_id res chain seq x y z
N MET A 1 -18.97 40.91 -55.19
CA MET A 1 -19.57 39.93 -54.26
C MET A 1 -18.82 38.62 -54.40
N PRO A 2 -17.90 38.33 -53.48
CA PRO A 2 -17.75 36.97 -52.97
C PRO A 2 -17.70 36.98 -51.43
N SER A 3 -18.61 36.21 -50.83
CA SER A 3 -18.54 35.80 -49.44
C SER A 3 -17.50 34.68 -49.30
N SER A 4 -16.57 34.80 -48.36
CA SER A 4 -15.95 33.61 -47.76
C SER A 4 -15.27 33.98 -46.45
N ARG A 5 -15.67 33.23 -45.42
CA ARG A 5 -15.40 33.34 -43.98
C ARG A 5 -13.90 33.43 -43.61
N PRO A 6 -13.56 33.99 -42.44
CA PRO A 6 -12.20 33.92 -41.90
C PRO A 6 -11.82 32.46 -41.57
N PRO A 7 -10.53 32.08 -41.60
CA PRO A 7 -10.10 30.73 -41.29
C PRO A 7 -10.37 30.40 -39.82
N ALA A 8 -11.02 29.26 -39.61
CA ALA A 8 -11.26 28.67 -38.30
C ALA A 8 -9.92 28.43 -37.60
N ARG A 9 -9.68 29.17 -36.52
CA ARG A 9 -8.62 28.91 -35.56
C ARG A 9 -8.88 27.51 -34.99
N SER A 10 -8.16 26.49 -35.45
CA SER A 10 -8.26 25.14 -34.91
C SER A 10 -7.63 25.13 -33.51
N THR A 11 -8.40 25.51 -32.51
CA THR A 11 -8.06 25.25 -31.12
C THR A 11 -8.29 23.75 -30.87
N ALA A 12 -7.33 22.93 -31.31
CA ALA A 12 -7.20 21.57 -30.81
C ALA A 12 -6.65 21.64 -29.38
N LYS A 13 -7.48 22.12 -28.44
CA LYS A 13 -7.33 21.79 -27.02
C LYS A 13 -7.72 20.31 -26.91
N SER A 14 -6.73 19.42 -26.95
CA SER A 14 -6.87 18.12 -26.29
C SER A 14 -6.60 18.37 -24.81
N PRO A 15 -7.63 18.42 -23.95
CA PRO A 15 -7.38 18.56 -22.53
C PRO A 15 -7.17 17.13 -21.99
N TRP A 16 -6.43 17.02 -20.89
CA TRP A 16 -6.28 15.78 -20.14
C TRP A 16 -5.42 14.69 -20.83
N ARG A 17 -4.12 14.95 -20.98
CA ARG A 17 -3.15 13.86 -20.84
C ARG A 17 -3.22 13.43 -19.37
N LEU A 18 -4.00 12.40 -19.09
CA LEU A 18 -4.01 11.75 -17.78
C LEU A 18 -2.71 10.96 -17.66
N SER A 19 -1.67 11.61 -17.16
CA SER A 19 -0.47 10.90 -16.73
C SER A 19 -0.81 10.21 -15.42
N CYS A 20 -1.21 8.93 -15.47
CA CYS A 20 -1.19 8.08 -14.28
C CYS A 20 0.26 8.05 -13.80
N ARG A 21 0.54 8.85 -12.76
CA ARG A 21 1.79 8.78 -12.03
C ARG A 21 1.76 7.42 -11.36
N ASP A 22 2.58 6.49 -11.84
CA ASP A 22 2.73 5.16 -11.26
C ASP A 22 2.98 5.32 -9.76
N GLY A 23 1.90 5.15 -9.00
CA GLY A 23 1.90 5.30 -7.56
C GLY A 23 2.62 4.09 -7.00
N GLN A 24 3.94 4.21 -6.83
CA GLN A 24 4.64 3.38 -5.86
C GLN A 24 4.16 3.77 -4.46
N HIS A 25 2.94 3.36 -4.13
CA HIS A 25 2.41 3.44 -2.79
C HIS A 25 3.07 2.32 -1.98
N HIS A 26 4.23 2.64 -1.43
CA HIS A 26 4.86 1.82 -0.39
C HIS A 26 3.97 1.94 0.85
N LEU A 27 3.07 0.98 1.04
CA LEU A 27 2.19 0.94 2.19
C LEU A 27 3.03 0.73 3.45
N THR A 28 3.06 1.73 4.34
CA THR A 28 3.86 1.67 5.57
C THR A 28 3.04 1.16 6.75
N SER A 29 3.72 0.66 7.78
CA SER A 29 3.09 0.27 9.04
C SER A 29 2.39 1.46 9.71
N GLU A 30 2.97 2.66 9.61
CA GLU A 30 2.43 3.87 10.24
C GLU A 30 1.11 4.28 9.61
N GLU A 31 1.00 4.24 8.28
CA GLU A 31 -0.23 4.55 7.54
C GLU A 31 -1.37 3.60 7.93
N ILE A 32 -1.08 2.31 8.07
CA ILE A 32 -2.08 1.32 8.49
C ILE A 32 -2.54 1.59 9.94
N LEU A 33 -1.60 1.90 10.84
CA LEU A 33 -1.92 2.21 12.23
C LEU A 33 -2.73 3.50 12.35
N ASP A 34 -2.38 4.54 11.59
CA ASP A 34 -3.12 5.80 11.56
C ASP A 34 -4.55 5.59 11.09
N TRP A 35 -4.72 4.83 10.01
CA TRP A 35 -6.04 4.45 9.51
C TRP A 35 -6.86 3.61 10.51
N LEU A 36 -6.21 2.68 11.22
CA LEU A 36 -6.87 1.87 12.25
C LEU A 36 -7.27 2.70 13.47
N LYS A 37 -6.46 3.67 13.91
CA LYS A 37 -6.75 4.50 15.10
C LYS A 37 -8.09 5.22 15.00
N VAL A 38 -8.48 5.65 13.79
CA VAL A 38 -9.75 6.35 13.57
C VAL A 38 -10.95 5.38 13.58
N LYS A 39 -10.73 4.10 13.27
CA LYS A 39 -11.81 3.10 13.08
C LYS A 39 -12.03 2.16 14.26
N ILE A 40 -11.01 1.94 15.11
CA ILE A 40 -11.07 0.97 16.21
C ILE A 40 -10.57 1.56 17.53
N ALA A 41 -11.08 1.02 18.64
CA ALA A 41 -10.64 1.42 19.97
C ALA A 41 -9.16 1.09 20.23
N ARG A 42 -8.49 1.88 21.08
CA ARG A 42 -7.04 1.78 21.34
C ARG A 42 -6.55 0.39 21.74
N PHE A 43 -7.35 -0.38 22.48
CA PHE A 43 -6.98 -1.73 22.92
C PHE A 43 -7.06 -2.79 21.82
N LYS A 44 -7.67 -2.49 20.68
CA LYS A 44 -7.70 -3.37 19.49
C LYS A 44 -6.61 -3.04 18.48
N LEU A 45 -5.84 -1.98 18.71
CA LEU A 45 -4.75 -1.62 17.81
C LEU A 45 -3.65 -2.68 17.90
N PRO A 46 -3.19 -3.21 16.76
CA PRO A 46 -2.08 -4.15 16.75
C PRO A 46 -0.81 -3.44 17.23
N ALA A 47 -0.06 -4.09 18.13
CA ALA A 47 1.19 -3.53 18.65
C ALA A 47 2.30 -3.50 17.58
N ARG A 48 2.24 -4.41 16.60
CA ARG A 48 3.21 -4.54 15.50
C ARG A 48 2.53 -5.02 14.24
N ILE A 49 2.99 -4.52 13.09
CA ILE A 49 2.55 -4.94 11.76
C ILE A 49 3.79 -5.46 11.04
N ILE A 50 3.71 -6.69 10.54
CA ILE A 50 4.80 -7.31 9.78
C ILE A 50 4.26 -7.67 8.42
N PHE A 51 4.90 -7.12 7.38
CA PHE A 51 4.60 -7.48 6.01
C PHE A 51 5.32 -8.76 5.65
N THR A 52 4.57 -9.74 5.17
CA THR A 52 5.13 -11.02 4.70
C THR A 52 4.59 -11.32 3.31
N ARG A 53 5.41 -11.92 2.46
CA ARG A 53 5.00 -12.30 1.09
C ARG A 53 3.99 -13.43 1.08
N ALA A 54 4.04 -14.32 2.08
CA ALA A 54 3.16 -15.48 2.15
C ALA A 54 2.85 -15.84 3.61
N LEU A 55 1.56 -16.01 3.90
CA LEU A 55 1.10 -16.53 5.18
C LEU A 55 1.36 -18.04 5.27
N PRO A 56 1.88 -18.55 6.40
CA PRO A 56 2.09 -19.96 6.60
C PRO A 56 0.73 -20.68 6.66
N ARG A 57 0.56 -21.69 5.80
CA ARG A 57 -0.66 -22.49 5.68
C ARG A 57 -0.42 -23.91 6.20
N THR A 58 -1.44 -24.49 6.82
CA THR A 58 -1.47 -25.92 7.14
C THR A 58 -1.68 -26.75 5.86
N HIS A 59 -1.53 -28.07 5.97
CA HIS A 59 -1.78 -29.00 4.86
C HIS A 59 -3.17 -28.82 4.21
N ASN A 60 -4.19 -28.42 5.00
CA ASN A 60 -5.54 -28.09 4.52
C ASN A 60 -5.68 -26.65 3.97
N GLY A 61 -4.59 -25.94 3.74
CA GLY A 61 -4.61 -24.57 3.21
C GLY A 61 -5.05 -23.47 4.19
N LYS A 62 -5.40 -23.81 5.44
CA LYS A 62 -5.79 -22.83 6.47
C LYS A 62 -4.56 -22.11 7.01
N VAL A 63 -4.71 -20.85 7.41
CA VAL A 63 -3.62 -20.11 8.06
C VAL A 63 -3.30 -20.74 9.42
N SER A 64 -2.03 -21.13 9.60
CA SER A 64 -1.58 -21.76 10.85
C SER A 64 -1.18 -20.72 11.88
N LYS A 65 -1.96 -20.59 12.96
CA LYS A 65 -1.63 -19.66 14.07
C LYS A 65 -0.32 -20.02 14.77
N GLN A 66 0.00 -21.32 14.88
CA GLN A 66 1.24 -21.76 15.52
C GLN A 66 2.46 -21.31 14.71
N GLN A 67 2.47 -21.56 13.40
CA GLN A 67 3.57 -21.13 12.53
C GLN A 67 3.67 -19.61 12.43
N LEU A 68 2.55 -18.89 12.50
CA LEU A 68 2.58 -17.42 12.59
C LEU A 68 3.28 -16.93 13.87
N LYS A 69 3.02 -17.55 15.02
CA LYS A 69 3.69 -17.19 16.28
C LYS A 69 5.19 -17.47 16.22
N THR A 70 5.59 -18.61 15.67
CA THR A 70 7.01 -18.95 15.48
C THR A 70 7.70 -17.94 14.58
N ARG A 71 7.12 -17.61 13.42
CA ARG A 71 7.67 -16.59 12.52
C ARG A 71 7.73 -15.20 13.14
N LEU A 72 6.75 -14.85 13.97
CA LEU A 72 6.76 -13.59 14.71
C LEU A 72 7.95 -13.56 15.69
N ALA A 73 8.18 -14.65 16.43
CA ALA A 73 9.30 -14.76 17.35
C ALA A 73 10.65 -14.68 16.62
N GLU A 74 10.79 -15.39 15.49
CA GLU A 74 11.99 -15.33 14.63
C GLU A 74 12.24 -13.91 14.12
N SER A 75 11.20 -13.24 13.59
CA SER A 75 11.30 -11.89 13.06
C SER A 75 11.75 -10.88 14.12
N ILE A 76 11.28 -11.04 15.38
CA ILE A 76 11.69 -10.19 16.49
C ILE A 76 13.19 -10.36 16.78
N ILE A 77 13.71 -11.59 16.75
CA ILE A 77 15.13 -11.86 17.02
C ILE A 77 16.02 -11.27 15.92
N THR A 78 15.65 -11.42 14.65
CA THR A 78 16.42 -10.88 13.51
C THR A 78 16.49 -9.34 13.55
N LEU A 79 15.40 -8.67 13.90
CA LEU A 79 15.39 -7.21 14.05
C LEU A 79 16.29 -6.72 15.19
N SER A 80 16.45 -7.51 16.26
CA SER A 80 17.37 -7.17 17.37
C SER A 80 18.84 -7.36 17.03
N THR A 81 19.17 -8.12 15.98
CA THR A 81 20.56 -8.27 15.51
C THR A 81 21.01 -7.21 14.51
N GLU A 82 20.09 -6.46 13.91
CA GLU A 82 20.39 -5.41 12.92
C GLU A 82 20.55 -4.00 13.53
N ASP A 83 20.14 -3.80 14.78
CA ASP A 83 20.30 -2.51 15.49
C ASP A 83 21.71 -2.31 16.09
N LYS A 84 22.63 -3.27 15.87
CA LYS A 84 24.03 -3.20 16.31
C LYS A 84 24.99 -3.24 15.14
N LYS A 85 24.92 -2.25 14.25
CA LYS A 85 26.02 -1.93 13.34
C LYS A 85 26.18 -0.42 13.15
#